data_AF-A0A7S1KG67-F1
#
_entry.id   AF-A0A7S1KG67-F1
#
_cell.length_a   1.000
_cell.length_b   1.000
_cell.length_c   1.000
_cell.angle_alpha   90.00
_cell.angle_beta   90.00
_cell.angle_gamma   90.00
#
_symmetry.space_group_name_H-M   'P 1'
#
loop_
_entity.id
_entity.type
_entity.pdbx_description
1 polymer ?
#
loop_
_entity_poly.entity_id
_entity_poly.type
_entity_poly.pdbx_seq_one_letter_code
_entity_poly.pdbx_strand_id
1 'polypeptide(L)'
;PKWQPRGYRAVRWEVPCDVDETEIGRYTYKADRLPKDGIDYIIIGSGVSGLWLGACLSKCGYKVVVLEQHYIAGGCCQAYTDKGATFSPGIHYIGERIFAR
;
A
#
# COMPACT_ATOMS: atom_id res chain seq x y z
N PRO A 1 1.88 23.54 -4.48
CA PRO A 1 1.63 22.63 -3.33
C PRO A 1 2.25 21.24 -3.58
N LYS A 2 3.55 21.09 -3.35
CA LYS A 2 4.30 19.87 -3.71
C LYS A 2 5.10 19.40 -2.50
N TRP A 3 4.41 18.97 -1.46
CA TRP A 3 5.07 18.35 -0.31
C TRP A 3 5.25 16.86 -0.62
N GLN A 4 6.50 16.42 -0.70
CA GLN A 4 6.90 15.01 -0.82
C GLN A 4 7.83 14.69 0.35
N PRO A 5 7.75 13.50 0.96
CA PRO A 5 8.70 13.08 1.99
C PRO A 5 10.15 13.23 1.53
N ARG A 6 11.07 13.54 2.45
CA ARG A 6 12.50 13.64 2.13
C ARG A 6 13.00 12.26 1.69
N GLY A 7 13.58 12.16 0.49
CA GLY A 7 13.96 10.87 -0.10
C GLY A 7 12.83 10.12 -0.81
N TYR A 8 11.66 10.75 -1.01
CA TYR A 8 10.58 10.19 -1.81
C TYR A 8 11.05 9.92 -3.24
N ARG A 9 11.19 8.63 -3.57
CA ARG A 9 11.33 8.16 -4.95
C ARG A 9 9.94 7.81 -5.43
N ALA A 10 9.44 8.51 -6.45
CA ALA A 10 8.25 8.09 -7.16
C ALA A 10 8.54 6.73 -7.80
N VAL A 11 8.10 5.66 -7.14
CA VAL A 11 8.11 4.33 -7.73
C VAL A 11 6.80 4.22 -8.49
N ARG A 12 6.89 4.02 -9.81
CA ARG A 12 5.72 3.68 -10.62
C ARG A 12 5.34 2.26 -10.24
N TRP A 13 4.44 2.14 -9.26
CA TRP A 13 3.86 0.86 -8.88
C TRP A 13 2.77 0.55 -9.91
N GLU A 14 3.08 -0.37 -10.82
CA GLU A 14 2.09 -0.95 -11.70
C GLU A 14 1.56 -2.20 -11.01
N VAL A 15 0.26 -2.23 -10.75
CA VAL A 15 -0.40 -3.43 -10.27
C VAL A 15 -0.37 -4.41 -11.43
N PRO A 16 0.24 -5.59 -11.32
CA PRO A 16 -0.07 -6.66 -12.25
C PRO A 16 -1.55 -7.02 -12.04
N CYS A 17 -2.43 -6.56 -12.92
CA CYS A 17 -3.87 -6.80 -12.79
C CYS A 17 -4.23 -8.28 -12.90
N ASP A 18 -3.31 -9.10 -13.43
CA ASP A 18 -3.47 -10.54 -13.64
C ASP A 18 -2.15 -11.25 -13.32
N VAL A 19 -1.69 -11.19 -12.06
CA VAL A 19 -0.58 -12.06 -11.65
C VAL A 19 -1.03 -13.50 -11.79
N ASP A 20 -0.52 -14.17 -12.82
CA ASP A 20 -0.57 -15.61 -12.92
C ASP A 20 -0.01 -16.21 -11.62
N GLU A 21 -0.60 -17.32 -11.14
CA GLU A 21 -0.14 -18.00 -9.92
C GLU A 21 1.37 -18.31 -9.96
N THR A 22 1.93 -18.54 -11.15
CA THR A 22 3.36 -18.75 -11.39
C THR A 22 4.22 -17.50 -11.20
N GLU A 23 3.64 -16.29 -11.25
CA GLU A 23 4.34 -15.01 -11.07
C GLU A 23 4.27 -14.44 -9.66
N ILE A 24 3.47 -15.03 -8.75
CA ILE A 24 3.32 -14.59 -7.34
C ILE A 24 4.70 -14.50 -6.65
N GLY A 25 5.62 -15.42 -6.97
CA GLY A 25 6.99 -15.45 -6.43
C GLY A 25 7.81 -14.18 -6.70
N ARG A 26 7.43 -13.36 -7.69
CA ARG A 26 8.07 -12.05 -7.95
C ARG A 26 7.73 -11.02 -6.87
N TYR A 27 6.58 -11.15 -6.22
CA TYR A 27 6.06 -10.22 -5.22
C TYR A 27 6.34 -10.65 -3.79
N THR A 28 6.88 -11.86 -3.60
CA THR A 28 7.37 -12.34 -2.31
C THR A 28 8.42 -11.38 -1.72
N TYR A 29 8.46 -11.36 -0.40
CA TYR A 29 9.48 -10.67 0.38
C TYR A 29 10.90 -11.04 -0.10
N LYS A 30 11.75 -10.02 -0.27
CA LYS A 30 13.18 -10.16 -0.56
C LYS A 30 13.95 -9.19 0.33
N ALA A 31 14.89 -9.71 1.13
CA ALA A 31 15.70 -8.89 2.03
C ALA A 31 16.44 -7.75 1.29
N ASP A 32 16.87 -7.99 0.05
CA ASP A 32 17.54 -6.99 -0.79
C ASP A 32 16.67 -5.78 -1.17
N ARG A 33 15.34 -5.89 -1.06
CA ARG A 33 14.40 -4.77 -1.31
C ARG A 33 14.28 -3.83 -0.11
N LEU A 34 14.80 -4.22 1.05
CA LEU A 34 14.75 -3.39 2.24
C LEU A 34 15.80 -2.27 2.17
N PRO A 35 15.53 -1.08 2.75
CA PRO A 35 16.53 -0.04 2.93
C PRO A 35 17.77 -0.58 3.66
N LYS A 36 18.95 -0.39 3.07
CA LYS A 36 20.23 -0.86 3.65
C LYS A 36 20.77 0.09 4.73
N ASP A 37 20.28 1.33 4.75
CA ASP A 37 20.70 2.42 5.61
C ASP A 37 19.81 2.54 6.87
N GLY A 38 19.13 1.46 7.26
CA GLY A 38 18.33 1.36 8.47
C GLY A 38 16.83 1.61 8.26
N ILE A 39 16.02 1.07 9.17
CA ILE A 39 14.55 1.16 9.20
C ILE A 39 14.16 1.60 10.61
N ASP A 40 13.34 2.65 10.73
CA ASP A 40 12.85 3.13 12.02
C ASP A 40 11.60 2.36 12.47
N TYR A 41 10.70 2.05 11.53
CA TYR A 41 9.44 1.37 11.80
C TYR A 41 9.12 0.30 10.75
N ILE A 42 8.61 -0.83 11.23
CA ILE A 42 8.03 -1.90 10.39
C ILE A 42 6.54 -2.01 10.71
N ILE A 43 5.71 -1.89 9.68
CA ILE A 43 4.26 -2.06 9.75
C ILE A 43 3.92 -3.39 9.07
N ILE A 44 3.16 -4.23 9.77
CA ILE A 44 2.68 -5.50 9.23
C ILE A 44 1.22 -5.33 8.82
N GLY A 45 0.93 -5.55 7.54
CA GLY A 45 -0.35 -5.35 6.91
C GLY A 45 -0.48 -3.99 6.22
N SER A 46 -0.96 -4.02 4.97
CA SER A 46 -1.22 -2.84 4.12
C SER A 46 -2.71 -2.49 4.03
N GLY A 47 -3.48 -2.82 5.06
CA GLY A 47 -4.83 -2.30 5.21
C GLY A 47 -4.85 -0.76 5.30
N VAL A 48 -6.04 -0.18 5.22
CA VAL A 48 -6.23 1.29 5.28
C VAL A 48 -5.52 1.93 6.48
N SER A 49 -5.55 1.29 7.65
CA SER A 49 -4.90 1.77 8.87
C SER A 49 -3.37 1.70 8.80
N GLY A 50 -2.82 0.61 8.25
CA GLY A 50 -1.37 0.41 8.09
C GLY A 50 -0.77 1.40 7.10
N LEU A 51 -1.45 1.61 5.97
CA LEU A 51 -1.06 2.62 4.98
C LEU A 51 -1.16 4.04 5.54
N TRP A 52 -2.25 4.34 6.27
CA TRP A 52 -2.42 5.64 6.91
C TRP A 52 -1.29 5.90 7.93
N LEU A 53 -0.99 4.93 8.79
CA LEU A 53 0.09 5.05 9.76
C LEU A 53 1.46 5.23 9.08
N GLY A 54 1.74 4.44 8.04
CA GLY A 54 2.98 4.55 7.27
C GLY A 54 3.13 5.92 6.61
N ALA A 55 2.05 6.46 6.04
CA ALA A 55 2.04 7.79 5.46
C ALA A 55 2.28 8.89 6.51
N CYS A 56 1.63 8.79 7.68
CA CYS A 56 1.83 9.73 8.79
C CYS A 56 3.28 9.70 9.32
N LEU A 57 3.83 8.52 9.58
CA LEU A 57 5.21 8.36 10.06
C LEU A 57 6.23 8.83 9.02
N SER A 58 6.03 8.49 7.74
CA SER A 58 6.87 8.99 6.64
C SER A 58 6.81 10.51 6.53
N LYS A 59 5.65 11.11 6.84
CA LYS A 59 5.47 12.56 6.91
C LYS A 59 6.20 13.23 8.05
N CYS A 60 6.42 12.52 9.15
CA CYS A 60 7.29 12.95 10.23
C CYS A 60 8.79 12.74 9.93
N GLY A 61 9.15 12.15 8.78
CA GLY A 61 10.54 11.97 8.35
C GLY A 61 11.15 10.62 8.73
N TYR A 62 10.36 9.68 9.22
CA TYR A 62 10.83 8.34 9.55
C TYR A 62 10.91 7.43 8.32
N LYS A 63 11.87 6.50 8.32
CA LYS A 63 11.97 5.42 7.34
C LYS A 63 11.07 4.26 7.75
N VAL A 64 9.99 4.08 7.01
CA VAL A 64 8.97 3.09 7.32
C VAL A 64 8.92 2.03 6.23
N VAL A 65 8.86 0.77 6.66
CA VAL A 65 8.59 -0.37 5.77
C VAL A 65 7.21 -0.93 6.09
N VAL A 66 6.38 -1.10 5.07
CA VAL A 66 5.08 -1.78 5.18
C VAL A 66 5.22 -3.15 4.50
N LEU A 67 4.93 -4.23 5.24
CA LEU A 67 4.96 -5.59 4.73
C LEU A 67 3.53 -6.11 4.58
N GLU A 68 3.21 -6.65 3.42
CA GLU A 68 1.92 -7.24 3.10
C GLU A 68 2.14 -8.70 2.65
N GLN A 69 1.29 -9.60 3.16
CA GLN A 69 1.31 -11.01 2.76
C GLN A 69 0.66 -11.20 1.39
N HIS A 70 -0.34 -10.37 1.08
CA HIS A 70 -1.01 -10.36 -0.21
C HIS A 70 -0.17 -9.63 -1.27
N TYR A 71 -0.32 -10.01 -2.54
CA TYR A 71 0.40 -9.36 -3.64
C TYR A 71 -0.22 -7.99 -4.01
N ILE A 72 -1.46 -7.71 -3.57
CA ILE A 72 -2.14 -6.43 -3.69
C ILE A 72 -2.24 -5.76 -2.33
N ALA A 73 -1.90 -4.47 -2.26
CA ALA A 73 -2.08 -3.66 -1.07
C ALA A 73 -3.53 -3.17 -0.91
N GLY A 74 -3.96 -2.95 0.34
CA GLY A 74 -5.28 -2.39 0.66
C GLY A 74 -6.10 -3.21 1.65
N GLY A 75 -5.70 -4.46 1.92
CA GLY A 75 -6.43 -5.36 2.81
C GLY A 75 -7.88 -5.53 2.35
N CYS A 76 -8.85 -5.32 3.25
CA CYS A 76 -10.27 -5.38 2.87
C CYS A 76 -10.71 -4.26 1.92
N CYS A 77 -9.91 -3.21 1.70
CA CYS A 77 -10.21 -2.11 0.77
C CYS A 77 -9.51 -2.27 -0.59
N GLN A 78 -8.94 -3.44 -0.87
CA GLN A 78 -8.29 -3.72 -2.15
C GLN A 78 -9.30 -3.94 -3.27
N ALA A 79 -8.87 -3.75 -4.52
CA ALA A 79 -9.61 -4.21 -5.69
C ALA A 79 -8.74 -5.19 -6.47
N TYR A 80 -9.36 -6.20 -7.07
CA TYR A 80 -8.69 -7.19 -7.92
C TYR A 80 -9.44 -7.32 -9.25
N THR A 81 -8.72 -7.67 -10.31
CA THR A 81 -9.31 -7.89 -11.63
C THR A 81 -9.36 -9.38 -11.90
N ASP A 82 -10.51 -9.87 -12.37
CA ASP A 82 -10.68 -11.23 -12.88
C ASP A 82 -11.44 -11.14 -14.21
N LYS A 83 -10.90 -11.78 -15.26
CA LYS A 83 -11.51 -11.85 -16.60
C LYS A 83 -11.93 -10.49 -17.17
N GLY A 84 -11.11 -9.45 -16.93
CA GLY A 84 -11.35 -8.09 -17.41
C GLY A 84 -12.41 -7.29 -16.63
N ALA A 85 -12.93 -7.83 -15.53
CA ALA A 85 -13.80 -7.11 -14.60
C ALA A 85 -13.09 -6.88 -13.26
N THR A 86 -13.27 -5.69 -12.68
CA THR A 86 -12.64 -5.33 -11.40
C THR A 86 -13.64 -5.44 -10.26
N PHE A 87 -13.27 -6.15 -9.21
CA PHE A 87 -14.08 -6.44 -8.04
C PHE A 87 -13.42 -5.93 -6.76
N SER A 88 -14.26 -5.57 -5.80
CA SER A 88 -13.86 -5.29 -4.41
C SER A 88 -14.37 -6.42 -3.52
N PRO A 89 -13.65 -6.84 -2.46
CA PRO A 89 -14.15 -7.84 -1.53
C PRO A 89 -15.34 -7.35 -0.70
N GLY A 90 -15.61 -6.04 -0.67
CA GLY A 90 -16.74 -5.47 0.06
C GLY A 90 -17.21 -4.12 -0.46
N ILE A 91 -18.33 -3.64 0.10
CA ILE A 91 -18.85 -2.29 -0.14
C ILE A 91 -18.04 -1.30 0.68
N HIS A 92 -17.45 -0.31 0.00
CA HIS A 92 -16.75 0.80 0.63
C HIS A 92 -17.57 2.08 0.45
N TYR A 93 -18.14 2.58 1.54
CA TYR A 93 -18.89 3.83 1.56
C TYR A 93 -18.10 4.90 2.32
N ILE A 94 -17.93 6.06 1.69
CA ILE A 94 -17.34 7.24 2.33
C ILE A 94 -18.45 8.30 2.38
N GLY A 95 -18.94 8.57 3.59
CA GLY A 95 -19.91 9.63 3.82
C GLY A 95 -19.24 10.99 3.87
N GLU A 96 -19.90 12.01 3.30
CA GLU A 96 -19.53 13.40 3.50
C GLU A 96 -20.08 13.92 4.83
N ARG A 97 -19.32 14.77 5.53
CA ARG A 97 -19.87 15.53 6.66
C ARG A 97 -20.75 16.64 6.12
N ILE A 98 -22.07 16.44 6.19
CA ILE A 98 -23.03 17.54 6.08
C ILE A 98 -22.98 18.26 7.42
N PHE A 99 -22.27 19.39 7.49
CA PHE A 99 -22.41 20.31 8.61
C PHE A 99 -23.83 20.90 8.55
N ALA A 100 -24.73 20.44 9.41
CA ALA A 100 -25.90 21.23 9.76
C ALA A 100 -25.39 22.50 10.47
N ARG A 101 -25.67 23.65 9.86
CA ARG A 101 -25.41 24.97 10.46
C ARG A 101 -26.36 25.22 11.62
#